data_AF-A0A7F8QCY1-F1
#
_entry.id   AF-A0A7F8QCY1-F1
#
_cell.length_a   1.000
_cell.length_b   1.000
_cell.length_c   1.000
_cell.angle_alpha   90.00
_cell.angle_beta   90.00
_cell.angle_gamma   90.00
#
_symmetry.space_group_name_H-M   'P 1'
#
loop_
_entity.id
_entity.type
_entity.pdbx_description
1 polymer ?
#
loop_
_entity_poly.entity_id
_entity_poly.type
_entity_poly.pdbx_seq_one_letter_code
_entity_poly.pdbx_strand_id
1 'polypeptide(L)'
;DPSVSKSIERIFKIWEDRNVYPEEMIMALREALSTTFKTQKQLKENLNKQPNKQWKKSQTSTNPKAALKSKIVAEFRSQALIEELLLYKRSEDQIELKEKQLSTMRVDVCSTETLKCLKDKTGGKKFSKEFEEASSKLEEFVNGLDKQVKNGPSLTEALENAGIFYEAQYKEVKVVANVSNN
;
A
#
# COMPACT_ATOMS: atom_id res chain seq x y z
N ASP A 1 12.91 -14.22 -17.80
CA ASP A 1 12.97 -14.27 -19.26
C ASP A 1 13.95 -13.20 -19.73
N PRO A 2 15.01 -13.55 -20.47
CA PRO A 2 16.02 -12.58 -20.95
C PRO A 2 15.42 -11.45 -21.79
N SER A 3 14.30 -11.68 -22.48
CA SER A 3 13.62 -10.68 -23.31
C SER A 3 12.97 -9.59 -22.44
N VAL A 4 12.33 -10.00 -21.35
CA VAL A 4 11.68 -9.09 -20.39
C VAL A 4 12.69 -8.22 -19.65
N SER A 5 13.86 -8.76 -19.31
CA SER A 5 14.93 -7.98 -18.63
C SER A 5 15.41 -6.81 -19.49
N LYS A 6 15.64 -7.04 -20.79
CA LYS A 6 16.08 -6.00 -21.72
C LYS A 6 15.05 -4.88 -21.90
N SER A 7 13.76 -5.23 -21.92
CA SER A 7 12.68 -4.25 -22.01
C SER A 7 12.61 -3.36 -20.76
N ILE A 8 12.78 -3.94 -19.57
CA ILE A 8 12.78 -3.21 -18.30
C ILE A 8 14.01 -2.29 -18.18
N GLU A 9 15.19 -2.77 -18.57
CA GLU A 9 16.41 -1.94 -18.61
C GLU A 9 16.28 -0.73 -19.54
N ARG A 10 15.59 -0.90 -20.68
CA ARG A 10 15.30 0.20 -21.59
C ARG A 10 14.37 1.25 -20.96
N ILE A 11 13.38 0.83 -20.18
CA ILE A 11 12.48 1.74 -19.45
C ILE A 11 13.26 2.55 -18.41
N PHE A 12 14.11 1.88 -17.62
CA PHE A 12 14.94 2.57 -16.62
C PHE A 12 15.86 3.60 -17.27
N LYS A 13 16.45 3.27 -18.43
CA LYS A 13 17.27 4.22 -19.19
C LYS A 13 16.47 5.43 -19.68
N ILE A 14 15.22 5.25 -20.12
CA ILE A 14 14.35 6.37 -20.51
C ILE A 14 14.03 7.27 -19.31
N TRP A 15 13.79 6.69 -18.13
CA TRP A 15 13.51 7.46 -16.91
C TRP A 15 14.73 8.25 -16.44
N GLU A 16 15.92 7.67 -16.59
CA GLU A 16 17.22 8.27 -16.31
C GLU A 16 17.50 9.44 -17.28
N ASP A 17 17.39 9.22 -18.60
CA ASP A 17 17.61 10.24 -19.63
C ASP A 17 16.65 11.44 -19.54
N ARG A 18 15.43 11.20 -19.03
CA ARG A 18 14.38 12.23 -18.86
C ARG A 18 14.28 12.78 -17.45
N ASN A 19 15.15 12.35 -16.54
CA ASN A 19 15.17 12.73 -15.14
C ASN A 19 13.79 12.60 -14.46
N VAL A 20 13.05 11.54 -14.78
CA VAL A 20 11.70 11.27 -14.26
C VAL A 20 11.76 10.87 -12.79
N TYR A 21 12.83 10.18 -12.40
CA TYR A 21 13.09 9.75 -11.03
C TYR A 21 14.55 10.01 -10.65
N PRO A 22 14.85 10.22 -9.36
CA PRO A 22 16.23 10.33 -8.87
C PRO A 22 17.05 9.08 -9.20
N GLU A 23 18.34 9.29 -9.50
CA GLU A 23 19.27 8.21 -9.89
C GLU A 23 19.35 7.11 -8.81
N GLU A 24 19.30 7.49 -7.54
CA GLU A 24 19.25 6.59 -6.39
C GLU A 24 18.06 5.61 -6.44
N MET A 25 16.88 6.09 -6.86
CA MET A 25 15.68 5.26 -7.00
C MET A 25 15.82 4.30 -8.18
N ILE A 26 16.37 4.76 -9.31
CA ILE A 26 16.61 3.95 -10.50
C ILE A 26 17.63 2.83 -10.18
N MET A 27 18.68 3.14 -9.43
CA MET A 27 19.66 2.15 -8.96
C MET A 27 19.04 1.09 -8.05
N ALA A 28 18.21 1.50 -7.08
CA ALA A 28 17.51 0.56 -6.19
C ALA A 28 16.59 -0.40 -6.97
N LEU A 29 15.91 0.10 -8.01
CA LEU A 29 15.06 -0.72 -8.89
C LEU A 29 15.88 -1.72 -9.73
N ARG A 30 17.04 -1.32 -10.25
CA ARG A 30 17.97 -2.21 -10.97
C ARG A 30 18.50 -3.34 -10.07
N GLU A 31 18.78 -3.03 -8.81
CA GLU A 31 19.24 -4.01 -7.81
C GLU A 31 18.14 -5.02 -7.42
N ALA A 32 16.92 -4.52 -7.19
CA ALA A 32 15.75 -5.35 -6.91
C ALA A 32 15.44 -6.32 -8.06
N LEU A 33 15.55 -5.85 -9.30
CA LEU A 33 15.36 -6.66 -10.50
C LEU A 33 16.40 -7.80 -10.57
N SER A 34 17.68 -7.48 -10.35
CA SER A 34 18.77 -8.46 -10.33
C SER A 34 18.60 -9.52 -9.23
N THR A 35 18.16 -9.10 -8.04
CA THR A 35 17.92 -9.99 -6.89
C THR A 35 16.74 -10.93 -7.15
N THR A 36 15.68 -10.42 -7.78
CA THR A 36 14.50 -11.21 -8.17
C THR A 36 14.87 -12.30 -9.18
N PHE A 37 15.70 -11.99 -10.17
CA PHE A 37 16.17 -12.98 -11.16
C PHE A 37 17.11 -14.04 -10.57
N LYS A 38 18.02 -13.67 -9.66
CA LYS A 38 18.89 -14.63 -8.95
C LYS A 38 18.06 -15.60 -8.09
N THR A 39 17.03 -15.09 -7.41
CA THR A 39 16.12 -15.88 -6.56
C THR A 39 15.29 -16.86 -7.39
N GLN A 40 14.80 -16.45 -8.57
CA GLN A 40 14.09 -17.37 -9.48
C GLN A 40 15.01 -18.46 -10.07
N LYS A 41 16.29 -18.17 -10.35
CA LYS A 41 17.25 -19.15 -10.89
C LYS A 41 17.59 -20.23 -9.85
N GLN A 42 17.82 -19.84 -8.60
CA GLN A 42 18.07 -20.80 -7.50
C GLN A 42 16.85 -21.69 -7.20
N LEU A 43 15.64 -21.14 -7.31
CA LEU A 43 14.41 -21.91 -7.13
C LEU A 43 14.21 -22.97 -8.22
N LYS A 44 14.58 -22.67 -9.47
CA LYS A 44 14.52 -23.63 -10.59
C LYS A 44 15.59 -24.73 -10.52
N GLU A 45 16.77 -24.44 -9.98
CA GLU A 45 17.86 -25.42 -9.87
C GLU A 45 17.63 -26.42 -8.71
N ASN A 46 16.88 -26.03 -7.67
CA ASN A 46 16.54 -26.91 -6.54
C ASN A 46 15.44 -27.95 -6.85
N LEU A 47 14.71 -27.81 -7.97
CA LEU A 47 13.62 -28.70 -8.37
C LEU A 47 14.05 -29.94 -9.16
N ASN A 48 15.31 -30.05 -9.59
CA ASN A 48 15.75 -31.11 -10.52
C ASN A 48 16.58 -32.25 -9.87
N LYS A 49 16.60 -32.35 -8.53
CA LYS A 49 17.15 -33.52 -7.83
C LYS A 49 16.01 -34.31 -7.19
N GLN A 50 15.68 -35.45 -7.78
CA GLN A 50 14.81 -36.45 -7.15
C GLN A 50 15.29 -36.76 -5.73
N PRO A 51 14.41 -36.84 -4.72
CA PRO A 51 14.73 -37.47 -3.46
C PRO A 51 14.21 -38.91 -3.48
N ASN A 52 15.08 -39.86 -3.82
CA ASN A 52 14.93 -41.22 -3.32
C ASN A 52 15.76 -41.34 -2.03
N LYS A 53 15.12 -41.25 -0.86
CA LYS A 53 15.38 -42.06 0.36
C LYS A 53 14.82 -41.46 1.65
N GLN A 54 14.02 -42.32 2.30
CA GLN A 54 13.98 -42.65 3.73
C GLN A 54 13.84 -41.54 4.79
N TRP A 55 12.71 -41.62 5.50
CA TRP A 55 12.49 -41.15 6.86
C TRP A 55 13.73 -41.30 7.76
N LYS A 56 14.28 -40.17 8.21
CA LYS A 56 14.97 -40.06 9.49
C LYS A 56 14.51 -38.80 10.23
N LYS A 57 14.21 -39.02 11.50
CA LYS A 57 13.73 -38.05 12.49
C LYS A 57 14.71 -36.89 12.69
N SER A 58 14.12 -35.75 13.11
CA SER A 58 14.71 -34.67 13.89
C SER A 58 15.65 -33.71 13.17
N GLN A 59 15.18 -32.48 12.92
CA GLN A 59 15.83 -31.27 13.44
C GLN A 59 14.92 -30.05 13.20
N THR A 60 14.49 -29.47 14.32
CA THR A 60 13.91 -28.14 14.45
C THR A 60 14.86 -27.13 13.81
N SER A 61 14.60 -26.71 12.55
CA SER A 61 15.24 -25.53 12.00
C SER A 61 14.36 -24.32 12.36
N THR A 62 14.73 -23.63 13.43
CA THR A 62 14.16 -22.34 13.81
C THR A 62 14.57 -21.28 12.79
N ASN A 63 13.99 -21.33 11.58
CA ASN A 63 14.03 -20.20 10.66
C ASN A 63 12.85 -19.29 11.00
N PRO A 64 13.06 -18.16 11.71
CA PRO A 64 11.97 -17.31 12.20
C PRO A 64 11.04 -16.84 11.07
N LYS A 65 11.56 -16.66 9.85
CA LYS A 65 10.76 -16.29 8.67
C LYS A 65 9.76 -17.37 8.24
N ALA A 66 10.10 -18.66 8.39
CA ALA A 66 9.20 -19.74 8.03
C ALA A 66 8.09 -19.92 9.08
N ALA A 67 8.44 -19.77 10.36
CA ALA A 67 7.47 -19.82 11.46
C ALA A 67 6.43 -18.68 11.37
N LEU A 68 6.87 -17.46 11.04
CA LEU A 68 5.97 -16.31 10.83
C LEU A 68 4.99 -16.54 9.68
N LYS A 69 5.47 -17.03 8.52
CA LYS A 69 4.59 -17.37 7.39
C LYS A 69 3.58 -18.45 7.76
N SER A 70 3.99 -19.48 8.49
CA SER A 70 3.06 -20.52 8.95
C SER A 70 2.00 -19.98 9.89
N LYS A 71 2.37 -19.04 10.79
CA LYS A 71 1.42 -18.38 11.69
C LYS A 71 0.41 -17.54 10.92
N ILE A 72 0.88 -16.73 9.96
CA ILE A 72 0.02 -15.93 9.08
C ILE A 72 -0.96 -16.83 8.33
N VAL A 73 -0.49 -17.93 7.75
CA VAL A 73 -1.37 -18.86 7.02
C VAL A 73 -2.47 -19.44 7.91
N ALA A 74 -2.15 -19.77 9.17
CA ALA A 74 -3.10 -20.35 10.11
C ALA A 74 -4.11 -19.34 10.68
N GLU A 75 -3.69 -18.08 10.86
CA GLU A 75 -4.49 -17.05 11.53
C GLU A 75 -5.27 -16.15 10.55
N PHE A 76 -4.88 -16.11 9.27
CA PHE A 76 -5.47 -15.22 8.28
C PHE A 76 -6.97 -15.45 8.08
N ARG A 77 -7.74 -14.35 8.07
CA ARG A 77 -9.19 -14.35 7.84
C ARG A 77 -9.52 -13.40 6.70
N SER A 78 -9.89 -13.95 5.54
CA SER A 78 -10.26 -13.17 4.35
C SER A 78 -11.40 -12.19 4.62
N GLN A 79 -12.37 -12.58 5.44
CA GLN A 79 -13.51 -11.73 5.81
C GLN A 79 -13.07 -10.47 6.58
N ALA A 80 -12.12 -10.60 7.51
CA ALA A 80 -11.61 -9.46 8.28
C ALA A 80 -10.88 -8.45 7.37
N LEU A 81 -10.11 -8.94 6.40
CA LEU A 81 -9.46 -8.08 5.39
C LEU A 81 -10.50 -7.33 4.53
N ILE A 82 -11.56 -8.01 4.09
CA ILE A 82 -12.63 -7.38 3.31
C ILE A 82 -13.29 -6.25 4.11
N GLU A 83 -13.56 -6.48 5.38
CA GLU A 83 -14.14 -5.47 6.27
C GLU A 83 -13.19 -4.27 6.44
N GLU A 84 -11.90 -4.50 6.64
CA GLU A 84 -10.89 -3.44 6.77
C GLU A 84 -10.78 -2.60 5.48
N LEU A 85 -10.81 -3.25 4.30
CA LEU A 85 -10.82 -2.57 3.00
C LEU A 85 -12.08 -1.72 2.80
N LEU A 86 -13.26 -2.24 3.18
CA LEU A 86 -14.52 -1.49 3.09
C LEU A 86 -14.53 -0.28 4.03
N LEU A 87 -13.99 -0.44 5.23
CA LEU A 87 -13.84 0.66 6.19
C LEU A 87 -12.90 1.74 5.66
N TYR A 88 -11.75 1.34 5.11
CA TYR A 88 -10.80 2.26 4.51
C TYR A 88 -11.41 3.01 3.32
N LYS A 89 -12.10 2.30 2.41
CA LYS A 89 -12.78 2.93 1.27
C LYS A 89 -13.84 3.94 1.70
N ARG A 90 -14.65 3.60 2.70
CA ARG A 90 -15.63 4.54 3.28
C ARG A 90 -14.96 5.77 3.89
N SER A 91 -13.80 5.59 4.53
CA SER A 91 -13.01 6.69 5.06
C SER A 91 -12.53 7.61 3.94
N GLU A 92 -12.00 7.07 2.85
CA GLU A 92 -11.60 7.85 1.66
C GLU A 92 -12.77 8.68 1.11
N ASP A 93 -13.94 8.07 0.93
CA ASP A 93 -15.12 8.76 0.41
C ASP A 93 -15.56 9.92 1.34
N GLN A 94 -15.41 9.75 2.66
CA GLN A 94 -15.70 10.82 3.62
C GLN A 94 -14.68 11.97 3.56
N ILE A 95 -13.39 11.67 3.33
CA ILE A 95 -12.35 12.68 3.17
C ILE A 95 -12.58 13.47 1.87
N GLU A 96 -12.87 12.78 0.77
CA GLU A 96 -13.20 13.41 -0.52
C GLU A 96 -14.42 14.35 -0.40
N LEU A 97 -15.47 13.93 0.30
CA LEU A 97 -16.64 14.77 0.55
C LEU A 97 -16.27 16.05 1.32
N LYS A 98 -15.46 15.93 2.38
CA LYS A 98 -15.02 17.08 3.20
C LYS A 98 -14.11 18.02 2.42
N GLU A 99 -13.23 17.48 1.59
CA GLU A 99 -12.38 18.27 0.69
C GLU A 99 -13.24 19.10 -0.27
N LYS A 100 -14.26 18.48 -0.88
CA LYS A 100 -15.21 19.17 -1.75
C LYS A 100 -15.96 20.27 -1.01
N GLN A 101 -16.42 20.02 0.22
CA GLN A 101 -17.07 21.03 1.06
C GLN A 101 -16.14 22.23 1.31
N LEU A 102 -14.91 21.97 1.78
CA LEU A 102 -13.91 23.02 2.03
C LEU A 102 -13.57 23.83 0.78
N SER A 103 -13.50 23.18 -0.38
CA SER A 103 -13.23 23.87 -1.65
C SER A 103 -14.26 24.96 -1.96
N THR A 104 -15.50 24.80 -1.50
CA THR A 104 -16.60 25.77 -1.70
C THR A 104 -16.67 26.83 -0.62
N MET A 105 -16.07 26.59 0.55
CA MET A 105 -16.12 27.49 1.71
C MET A 105 -15.03 28.56 1.72
N ARG A 106 -14.20 28.67 0.67
CA ARG A 106 -13.01 29.54 0.65
C ARG A 106 -13.32 30.97 1.12
N VAL A 107 -12.95 31.27 2.36
CA VAL A 107 -12.90 32.62 2.92
C VAL A 107 -11.55 33.21 2.53
N ASP A 108 -11.50 34.02 1.48
CA ASP A 108 -10.27 34.74 1.13
C ASP A 108 -10.02 35.87 2.13
N VAL A 109 -9.22 35.57 3.15
CA VAL A 109 -8.87 36.48 4.25
C VAL A 109 -8.11 37.71 3.76
N CYS A 110 -7.45 37.62 2.60
CA CYS A 110 -6.68 38.71 2.00
C CYS A 110 -7.42 39.45 0.89
N SER A 111 -8.67 39.08 0.58
CA SER A 111 -9.42 39.74 -0.48
C SER A 111 -9.82 41.16 -0.10
N THR A 112 -9.85 42.05 -1.10
CA THR A 112 -10.39 43.40 -0.95
C THR A 112 -11.88 43.41 -0.56
N GLU A 113 -12.60 42.32 -0.79
CA GLU A 113 -14.01 42.16 -0.40
C GLU A 113 -14.16 41.83 1.09
N THR A 114 -13.31 40.96 1.63
CA THR A 114 -13.21 40.71 3.08
C THR A 114 -12.93 42.00 3.84
N LEU A 115 -12.00 42.83 3.37
CA LEU A 115 -11.70 44.13 3.98
C LEU A 115 -12.89 45.10 3.97
N LYS A 116 -13.80 45.00 2.98
CA LYS A 116 -15.04 45.81 2.95
C LYS A 116 -16.03 45.35 4.02
N CYS A 117 -16.20 44.04 4.19
CA CYS A 117 -17.08 43.47 5.21
C CYS A 117 -16.67 43.87 6.64
N LEU A 118 -15.37 44.10 6.88
CA LEU A 118 -14.86 44.50 8.19
C LEU A 118 -15.10 45.99 8.54
N LYS A 119 -15.59 46.81 7.60
CA LYS A 119 -15.81 48.25 7.84
C LYS A 119 -17.06 48.56 8.69
N ASP A 120 -18.00 47.63 8.80
CA ASP A 120 -19.22 47.80 9.59
C ASP A 120 -19.48 46.60 10.51
N LYS A 121 -20.27 46.83 11.55
CA LYS A 121 -20.54 45.84 12.60
C LYS A 121 -21.28 44.60 12.08
N THR A 122 -22.12 44.74 11.06
CA THR A 122 -22.92 43.64 10.51
C THR A 122 -22.05 42.77 9.62
N GLY A 123 -21.28 43.38 8.71
CA GLY A 123 -20.33 42.68 7.86
C GLY A 123 -19.26 41.94 8.67
N GLY A 124 -18.71 42.58 9.71
CA GLY A 124 -17.71 41.95 10.59
C GLY A 124 -18.25 40.73 11.34
N LYS A 125 -19.50 40.78 11.82
CA LYS A 125 -20.16 39.62 12.44
C LYS A 125 -20.39 38.48 11.46
N LYS A 126 -20.82 38.79 10.24
CA LYS A 126 -21.03 37.78 9.19
C LYS A 126 -19.71 37.09 8.84
N PHE A 127 -18.66 37.88 8.59
CA PHE A 127 -17.32 37.35 8.30
C PHE A 127 -16.81 36.47 9.44
N SER A 128 -16.90 36.93 10.69
CA SER A 128 -16.47 36.16 11.86
C SER A 128 -17.16 34.80 11.93
N LYS A 129 -18.47 34.74 11.65
CA LYS A 129 -19.21 33.48 11.64
C LYS A 129 -18.75 32.55 10.51
N GLU A 130 -18.63 33.06 9.29
CA GLU A 130 -18.21 32.27 8.12
C GLU A 130 -16.77 31.75 8.29
N PHE A 131 -15.88 32.57 8.84
CA PHE A 131 -14.50 32.19 9.13
C PHE A 131 -14.40 31.11 10.22
N GLU A 132 -15.17 31.24 11.31
CA GLU A 132 -15.24 30.23 12.37
C GLU A 132 -15.75 28.89 11.81
N GLU A 133 -16.80 28.93 10.97
CA GLU A 133 -17.36 27.75 10.34
C GLU A 133 -16.36 27.07 9.39
N ALA A 134 -15.69 27.85 8.54
CA ALA A 134 -14.63 27.35 7.66
C ALA A 134 -13.46 26.76 8.45
N SER A 135 -13.06 27.39 9.55
CA SER A 135 -12.00 26.91 10.43
C SER A 135 -12.38 25.58 11.10
N SER A 136 -13.60 25.47 11.61
CA SER A 136 -14.10 24.22 12.19
C SER A 136 -14.13 23.08 11.17
N LYS A 137 -14.58 23.35 9.94
CA LYS A 137 -14.56 22.36 8.85
C LYS A 137 -13.16 21.97 8.41
N LEU A 138 -12.22 22.91 8.44
CA LEU A 138 -10.82 22.62 8.16
C LEU A 138 -10.24 21.69 9.23
N GLU A 139 -10.53 21.94 10.49
CA GLU A 139 -10.11 21.08 11.60
C GLU A 139 -10.70 19.66 11.48
N GLU A 140 -11.99 19.52 11.16
CA GLU A 140 -12.62 18.22 10.91
C GLU A 140 -11.96 17.43 9.77
N PHE A 141 -11.51 18.14 8.72
CA PHE A 141 -10.81 17.53 7.58
C PHE A 141 -9.41 17.08 7.95
N VAL A 142 -8.62 17.94 8.60
CA VAL A 142 -7.26 17.61 9.07
C VAL A 142 -7.29 16.42 10.04
N ASN A 143 -8.24 16.41 10.98
CA ASN A 143 -8.43 15.28 11.90
C ASN A 143 -8.82 13.98 11.18
N GLY A 144 -9.54 14.10 10.06
CA GLY A 144 -9.85 12.96 9.19
C GLY A 144 -8.60 12.39 8.51
N LEU A 145 -7.76 13.27 7.94
CA LEU A 145 -6.51 12.88 7.30
C LEU A 145 -5.54 12.23 8.30
N ASP A 146 -5.41 12.80 9.49
CA ASP A 146 -4.56 12.24 10.56
C ASP A 146 -4.99 10.82 10.96
N LYS A 147 -6.31 10.57 11.06
CA LYS A 147 -6.82 9.20 11.29
C LYS A 147 -6.46 8.25 10.16
N GLN A 148 -6.54 8.70 8.90
CA GLN A 148 -6.19 7.86 7.75
C GLN A 148 -4.71 7.49 7.75
N VAL A 149 -3.84 8.45 8.06
CA VAL A 149 -2.38 8.22 8.21
C VAL A 149 -2.11 7.19 9.31
N LYS A 150 -2.79 7.30 10.46
CA LYS A 150 -2.64 6.35 11.58
C LYS A 150 -3.12 4.94 11.26
N ASN A 151 -4.15 4.80 10.42
CA ASN A 151 -4.72 3.51 10.04
C ASN A 151 -3.97 2.83 8.88
N GLY A 152 -3.20 3.59 8.09
CA GLY A 152 -2.46 3.08 6.92
C GLY A 152 -1.52 1.89 7.21
N PRO A 153 -0.71 1.91 8.29
CA PRO A 153 0.17 0.79 8.61
C PRO A 153 -0.56 -0.53 8.87
N SER A 154 -1.69 -0.51 9.58
CA SER A 154 -2.51 -1.71 9.85
C SER A 154 -3.01 -2.34 8.55
N LEU A 155 -3.60 -1.52 7.67
CA LEU A 155 -4.11 -2.01 6.38
C LEU A 155 -2.98 -2.55 5.49
N THR A 156 -1.82 -1.91 5.52
CA THR A 156 -0.64 -2.36 4.78
C THR A 156 -0.17 -3.73 5.26
N GLU A 157 -0.10 -3.92 6.59
CA GLU A 157 0.24 -5.22 7.18
C GLU A 157 -0.81 -6.30 6.84
N ALA A 158 -2.10 -5.96 6.91
CA ALA A 158 -3.18 -6.87 6.55
C ALA A 158 -3.09 -7.33 5.08
N LEU A 159 -2.75 -6.42 4.17
CA LEU A 159 -2.52 -6.71 2.74
C LEU A 159 -1.26 -7.56 2.51
N GLU A 160 -0.16 -7.30 3.23
CA GLU A 160 1.06 -8.12 3.14
C GLU A 160 0.78 -9.55 3.62
N ASN A 161 0.09 -9.68 4.76
CA ASN A 161 -0.34 -10.98 5.30
C ASN A 161 -1.25 -11.74 4.32
N ALA A 162 -2.14 -11.03 3.63
CA ALA A 162 -2.98 -11.60 2.58
C ALA A 162 -2.15 -12.14 1.41
N GLY A 163 -1.14 -11.39 0.97
CA GLY A 163 -0.20 -11.82 -0.07
C GLY A 163 0.50 -13.13 0.30
N ILE A 164 0.99 -13.23 1.54
CA ILE A 164 1.62 -14.45 2.07
C ILE A 164 0.63 -15.63 2.08
N PHE A 165 -0.60 -15.41 2.55
CA PHE A 165 -1.64 -16.44 2.59
C PHE A 165 -2.00 -16.96 1.20
N TYR A 166 -2.32 -16.08 0.26
CA TYR A 166 -2.76 -16.48 -1.08
C TYR A 166 -1.62 -17.09 -1.91
N GLU A 167 -0.37 -16.66 -1.70
CA GLU A 167 0.80 -17.34 -2.28
C GLU A 167 0.95 -18.78 -1.78
N ALA A 168 0.72 -19.02 -0.48
CA ALA A 168 0.78 -20.36 0.09
C ALA A 168 -0.31 -21.26 -0.50
N GLN A 169 -1.55 -20.77 -0.55
CA GLN A 169 -2.68 -21.48 -1.16
C GLN A 169 -2.43 -21.84 -2.63
N TYR A 170 -1.89 -20.91 -3.43
CA TYR A 170 -1.56 -21.19 -4.84
C TYR A 170 -0.51 -22.30 -5.00
N LYS A 171 0.51 -22.33 -4.13
CA LYS A 171 1.54 -23.38 -4.13
C LYS A 171 0.96 -24.73 -3.75
N GLU A 172 0.07 -24.79 -2.75
CA GLU A 172 -0.62 -26.01 -2.35
C GLU A 172 -1.51 -26.55 -3.48
N VAL A 173 -2.34 -25.71 -4.10
CA VAL A 173 -3.21 -26.10 -5.23
C VAL A 173 -2.39 -26.67 -6.39
N LYS A 174 -1.24 -26.05 -6.71
CA LYS A 174 -0.34 -26.53 -7.77
C LYS A 174 0.25 -27.90 -7.44
N VAL A 175 0.62 -28.16 -6.20
CA VAL A 175 1.11 -29.48 -5.76
C VAL A 175 0.00 -30.52 -5.85
N VAL A 176 -1.20 -30.20 -5.36
CA VAL A 176 -2.36 -31.11 -5.42
C VAL A 176 -2.73 -31.45 -6.85
N ALA A 177 -2.84 -30.46 -7.75
CA ALA A 177 -3.12 -30.70 -9.16
C ALA A 177 -2.06 -31.57 -9.84
N ASN A 178 -0.79 -31.43 -9.47
CA ASN A 178 0.31 -32.24 -10.02
C ASN A 178 0.33 -33.68 -9.46
N VAL A 179 -0.21 -33.90 -8.26
CA VAL A 179 -0.38 -35.24 -7.66
C VAL A 179 -1.60 -35.96 -8.24
N SER A 180 -2.68 -35.24 -8.54
CA SER A 180 -3.90 -35.83 -9.11
C SER A 180 -3.81 -36.16 -10.60
N ASN A 181 -2.78 -35.68 -11.30
CA ASN A 181 -2.61 -35.82 -12.75
C ASN A 181 -1.53 -36.85 -13.13
N ASN A 182 -1.15 -37.71 -12.18
CA ASN A 182 -0.12 -38.74 -12.28
C ASN A 182 -0.65 -40.05 -11.70
#